data_AF-A0A0B7KSS2-F1
#
_entry.id   AF-A0A0B7KSS2-F1
#
_cell.length_a   1.000
_cell.length_b   1.000
_cell.length_c   1.000
_cell.angle_alpha   90.00
_cell.angle_beta   90.00
_cell.angle_gamma   90.00
#
_symmetry.space_group_name_H-M   'P 1'
#
loop_
_entity.id
_entity.type
_entity.pdbx_description
1 polymer ?
#
loop_
_entity_poly.entity_id
_entity_poly.type
_entity_poly.pdbx_seq_one_letter_code
_entity_poly.pdbx_strand_id
1 'polypeptide(L)'
;MAQALNDPDGLVNLRNLAHEVDRTAPSNKSVPIVFVPGFSGWGAPLFGAVNYFGGVIDIPKLLVDKGYTVIVAPVAPISTNWERACELYRQLTFGQFSMANSTTNSIDEVYDVDVDYGTYFAADPAHAPEQTVTIGRRRAILFSNSSSFPNWTWNRDHKVHFICHSQGGNTVRYLISLMANGAGTLHPTYFSQPGRDDWTISVTTLGTPHRGTTIINALENFLSRSRQKALGLVARLFATASFYPPARRAYDLQLDHWGICRNAGETFQDMLVRMEADNGPVWKWFNSTNNGLYDNSIEGVHDLSQRIINTSANIYYFSLSFHATDPFPGAWPAWGQDAINSFPIRIESYLKAVIGNIPIVGWLMKKTINAFTSLGWKLITTETSFRSFGQWVTEAVITKILQEQGYHLVLPNPGKYIPRKDVIPIFLPTVYAMGGQELTRAQKNLLGPNLGDWYQNDGIVNTESMSGPQGCVRSISSLSDFDFSRPEKRGIYWHLGVNDRMDHADEIGVFIDDQTAFLMKEMYLNIVNLISRLPV
;
A
#
# COMPACT_ATOMS: atom_id res chain seq x y z
N MET A 1 5.66 37.94 -1.40
CA MET A 1 4.83 37.28 -2.42
C MET A 1 4.58 35.86 -1.95
N ALA A 2 3.37 35.35 -2.09
CA ALA A 2 3.06 33.96 -1.75
C ALA A 2 3.91 33.01 -2.61
N GLN A 3 4.40 31.92 -2.03
CA GLN A 3 5.12 30.89 -2.78
C GLN A 3 4.16 30.16 -3.74
N ALA A 4 4.60 29.91 -4.97
CA ALA A 4 3.83 29.14 -5.94
C ALA A 4 3.75 27.66 -5.52
N LEU A 5 2.59 27.03 -5.72
CA LEU A 5 2.31 25.63 -5.41
C LEU A 5 2.27 24.76 -6.69
N ASN A 6 3.15 25.06 -7.64
CA ASN A 6 3.22 24.40 -8.95
C ASN A 6 4.56 23.68 -9.18
N ASP A 7 5.28 23.37 -8.11
CA ASP A 7 6.50 22.58 -8.19
C ASP A 7 6.16 21.14 -8.60
N PRO A 8 6.94 20.49 -9.48
CA PRO A 8 6.74 19.08 -9.78
C PRO A 8 6.87 18.18 -8.53
N ASP A 9 7.71 18.53 -7.55
CA ASP A 9 7.90 17.77 -6.31
C ASP A 9 6.80 18.10 -5.28
N GLY A 10 5.96 17.10 -4.98
CA GLY A 10 4.87 17.23 -4.02
C GLY A 10 5.32 17.64 -2.61
N LEU A 11 6.54 17.27 -2.19
CA LEU A 11 7.07 17.66 -0.87
C LEU A 11 7.42 19.15 -0.81
N VAL A 12 7.85 19.74 -1.94
CA VAL A 12 8.11 21.18 -2.04
C VAL A 12 6.79 21.94 -1.93
N ASN A 13 5.74 21.52 -2.65
CA ASN A 13 4.42 22.14 -2.54
C ASN A 13 3.84 22.03 -1.13
N LEU A 14 3.98 20.87 -0.47
CA LEU A 14 3.59 20.68 0.92
C LEU A 14 4.30 21.66 1.86
N ARG A 15 5.63 21.77 1.76
CA ARG A 15 6.43 22.70 2.57
C ARG A 15 5.99 24.15 2.33
N ASN A 16 5.83 24.54 1.07
CA ASN A 16 5.42 25.90 0.71
C ASN A 16 4.02 26.20 1.26
N LEU A 17 3.06 25.28 1.11
CA LEU A 17 1.71 25.40 1.67
C LEU A 17 1.72 25.50 3.21
N ALA A 18 2.49 24.63 3.87
CA ALA A 18 2.63 24.65 5.33
C ALA A 18 3.21 25.98 5.83
N HIS A 19 4.18 26.56 5.10
CA HIS A 19 4.71 27.89 5.40
C HIS A 19 3.71 29.02 5.21
N GLU A 20 2.90 28.98 4.15
CA GLU A 20 1.88 30.02 3.92
C GLU A 20 0.80 29.97 5.01
N VAL A 21 0.33 28.78 5.36
CA VAL A 21 -0.67 28.60 6.44
C VAL A 21 -0.10 28.96 7.81
N ASP A 22 1.18 28.67 8.07
CA ASP A 22 1.86 29.07 9.31
C ASP A 22 1.84 30.58 9.56
N ARG A 23 1.89 31.37 8.49
CA ARG A 23 1.90 32.83 8.57
C ARG A 23 0.50 33.42 8.74
N THR A 24 -0.56 32.66 8.47
CA THR A 24 -1.94 33.17 8.40
C THR A 24 -2.85 32.62 9.49
N ALA A 25 -2.51 31.48 10.11
CA ALA A 25 -3.35 30.85 11.13
C ALA A 25 -2.53 30.29 12.32
N PRO A 26 -3.03 30.43 13.56
CA PRO A 26 -2.38 29.83 14.73
C PRO A 26 -2.56 28.31 14.76
N SER A 27 -1.56 27.60 15.29
CA SER A 27 -1.63 26.14 15.47
C SER A 27 -2.56 25.77 16.63
N ASN A 28 -3.51 24.88 16.38
CA ASN A 28 -4.31 24.19 17.37
C ASN A 28 -3.78 22.77 17.60
N LYS A 29 -3.02 22.59 18.68
CA LYS A 29 -2.43 21.30 19.06
C LYS A 29 -3.28 20.49 20.05
N SER A 30 -4.49 20.96 20.39
CA SER A 30 -5.41 20.23 21.26
C SER A 30 -6.18 19.12 20.54
N VAL A 31 -6.14 19.10 19.20
CA VAL A 31 -6.72 18.05 18.38
C VAL A 31 -5.66 16.96 18.14
N PRO A 32 -5.94 15.70 18.48
CA PRO A 32 -5.00 14.61 18.25
C PRO A 32 -4.90 14.25 16.76
N ILE A 33 -3.73 13.75 16.39
CA ILE A 33 -3.44 13.18 15.07
C ILE A 33 -3.53 11.66 15.19
N VAL A 34 -4.37 11.04 14.36
CA VAL A 34 -4.51 9.59 14.31
C VAL A 34 -3.76 9.05 13.10
N PHE A 35 -2.77 8.22 13.37
CA PHE A 35 -2.00 7.48 12.39
C PHE A 35 -2.69 6.17 12.05
N VAL A 36 -3.02 5.98 10.77
CA VAL A 36 -3.72 4.81 10.26
C VAL A 36 -2.82 4.05 9.29
N PRO A 37 -2.26 2.90 9.68
CA PRO A 37 -1.35 2.13 8.85
C PRO A 37 -2.09 1.47 7.68
N GLY A 38 -1.36 1.06 6.65
CA GLY A 38 -1.91 0.44 5.45
C GLY A 38 -1.91 -1.08 5.45
N PHE A 39 -1.84 -1.64 4.24
CA PHE A 39 -1.67 -3.08 4.03
C PHE A 39 -0.32 -3.50 4.61
N SER A 40 -0.28 -4.66 5.26
CA SER A 40 0.89 -5.18 6.00
C SER A 40 1.37 -4.35 7.22
N GLY A 41 0.55 -3.40 7.69
CA GLY A 41 0.94 -2.53 8.81
C GLY A 41 0.88 -3.16 10.19
N TRP A 42 1.50 -2.49 11.16
CA TRP A 42 1.50 -2.88 12.57
C TRP A 42 1.31 -1.67 13.49
N GLY A 43 0.86 -1.92 14.72
CA GLY A 43 0.69 -0.89 15.74
C GLY A 43 1.98 -0.61 16.52
N ALA A 44 2.29 -1.46 17.51
CA ALA A 44 3.51 -1.34 18.29
C ALA A 44 4.74 -1.82 17.50
N PRO A 45 5.95 -1.31 17.83
CA PRO A 45 7.16 -1.57 17.07
C PRO A 45 7.45 -3.07 16.84
N LEU A 46 7.73 -3.44 15.60
CA LEU A 46 8.22 -4.77 15.27
C LEU A 46 9.60 -5.00 15.88
N PHE A 47 9.80 -6.21 16.40
CA PHE A 47 11.01 -6.60 17.12
C PHE A 47 11.37 -5.65 18.28
N GLY A 48 10.38 -4.91 18.80
CA GLY A 48 10.55 -3.94 19.89
C GLY A 48 11.18 -2.60 19.49
N ALA A 49 11.52 -2.38 18.22
CA ALA A 49 12.26 -1.18 17.81
C ALA A 49 11.85 -0.56 16.46
N VAL A 50 11.17 -1.31 15.58
CA VAL A 50 10.81 -0.82 14.24
C VAL A 50 9.35 -0.37 14.22
N ASN A 51 9.12 0.93 14.35
CA ASN A 51 7.80 1.54 14.22
C ASN A 51 7.27 1.42 12.79
N TYR A 52 5.95 1.30 12.63
CA TYR A 52 5.36 1.40 11.30
C TYR A 52 5.54 2.82 10.77
N PHE A 53 5.12 3.82 11.56
CA PHE A 53 5.35 5.23 11.27
C PHE A 53 6.71 5.67 11.77
N GLY A 54 7.72 5.47 10.92
CA GLY A 54 9.06 6.01 11.06
C GLY A 54 10.18 4.99 11.21
N GLY A 55 9.91 3.68 11.15
CA GLY A 55 10.92 2.64 11.31
C GLY A 55 11.75 2.83 12.58
N VAL A 56 13.04 3.12 12.42
CA VAL A 56 13.96 3.38 13.55
C VAL A 56 13.93 4.83 14.06
N ILE A 57 13.28 5.73 13.33
CA ILE A 57 13.01 7.12 13.73
C ILE A 57 11.58 7.17 14.27
N ASP A 58 11.41 7.32 15.57
CA ASP A 58 10.08 7.39 16.18
C ASP A 58 9.36 8.72 15.81
N ILE A 59 8.59 8.71 14.72
CA ILE A 59 7.80 9.86 14.27
C ILE A 59 6.74 10.27 15.32
N PRO A 60 5.95 9.36 15.91
CA PRO A 60 5.07 9.72 17.02
C PRO A 60 5.78 10.51 18.13
N LYS A 61 6.95 10.05 18.60
CA LYS A 61 7.75 10.75 19.60
C LYS A 61 8.26 12.10 19.11
N LEU A 62 8.77 12.18 17.88
CA LEU A 62 9.20 13.43 17.24
C LEU A 62 8.08 14.48 17.29
N LEU A 63 6.84 14.08 16.98
CA LEU A 63 5.68 14.96 16.98
C LEU A 63 5.25 15.36 18.39
N VAL A 64 5.32 14.43 19.36
CA VAL A 64 5.08 14.73 20.78
C VAL A 64 6.08 15.75 21.32
N ASP A 65 7.35 15.67 20.93
CA ASP A 65 8.37 16.65 21.30
C ASP A 65 8.12 18.04 20.71
N LYS A 66 7.30 18.13 19.66
CA LYS A 66 6.80 19.39 19.09
C LYS A 66 5.46 19.83 19.70
N GLY A 67 4.95 19.10 20.69
CA GLY A 67 3.72 19.41 21.43
C GLY A 67 2.43 18.89 20.79
N TYR A 68 2.51 18.00 19.80
CA TYR A 68 1.33 17.35 19.24
C TYR A 68 0.95 16.11 20.06
N THR A 69 -0.32 15.71 19.99
CA THR A 69 -0.75 14.39 20.48
C THR A 69 -0.94 13.46 19.29
N VAL A 70 -0.39 12.25 19.38
CA VAL A 70 -0.47 11.23 18.33
C VAL A 70 -1.11 9.96 18.88
N ILE A 71 -2.06 9.41 18.14
CA ILE A 71 -2.69 8.11 18.40
C ILE A 71 -2.30 7.19 17.24
N VAL A 72 -1.71 6.04 17.53
CA VAL A 72 -1.40 5.02 16.52
C VAL A 72 -2.44 3.89 16.61
N ALA A 73 -3.20 3.67 15.54
CA ALA A 73 -4.27 2.69 15.50
C ALA A 73 -3.78 1.31 14.99
N PRO A 74 -3.82 0.24 15.81
CA PRO A 74 -3.46 -1.11 15.38
C PRO A 74 -4.63 -1.76 14.62
N VAL A 75 -4.86 -1.37 13.38
CA VAL A 75 -5.85 -2.03 12.50
C VAL A 75 -5.26 -3.25 11.78
N ALA A 76 -6.10 -4.21 11.43
CA ALA A 76 -5.73 -5.48 10.82
C ALA A 76 -4.99 -5.28 9.47
N PRO A 77 -3.79 -5.88 9.29
CA PRO A 77 -2.92 -5.58 8.16
C PRO A 77 -3.43 -6.05 6.80
N ILE A 78 -4.28 -7.09 6.77
CA ILE A 78 -4.69 -7.75 5.53
C ILE A 78 -6.20 -8.00 5.47
N SER A 79 -6.96 -7.36 6.35
CA SER A 79 -8.43 -7.42 6.34
C SER A 79 -9.04 -6.41 5.35
N THR A 80 -10.34 -6.54 5.14
CA THR A 80 -11.14 -5.56 4.37
C THR A 80 -11.09 -4.17 5.01
N ASN A 81 -11.39 -3.14 4.22
CA ASN A 81 -11.62 -1.79 4.72
C ASN A 81 -12.83 -1.74 5.67
N TRP A 82 -13.82 -2.63 5.53
CA TRP A 82 -14.93 -2.76 6.47
C TRP A 82 -14.46 -3.18 7.87
N GLU A 83 -13.74 -4.30 7.96
CA GLU A 83 -13.17 -4.79 9.22
C GLU A 83 -12.29 -3.73 9.88
N ARG A 84 -11.37 -3.17 9.09
CA ARG A 84 -10.43 -2.13 9.56
C ARG A 84 -11.15 -0.85 10.00
N ALA A 85 -12.26 -0.47 9.36
CA ALA A 85 -13.08 0.66 9.77
C ALA A 85 -13.82 0.38 11.10
N CYS A 86 -14.33 -0.84 11.30
CA CYS A 86 -14.94 -1.26 12.57
C CYS A 86 -13.89 -1.24 13.70
N GLU A 87 -12.69 -1.76 13.45
CA GLU A 87 -11.57 -1.75 14.39
C GLU A 87 -11.14 -0.32 14.74
N LEU A 88 -10.92 0.53 13.73
CA LEU A 88 -10.53 1.92 13.93
C LEU A 88 -11.59 2.70 14.71
N TYR A 89 -12.86 2.55 14.34
CA TYR A 89 -13.97 3.16 15.06
C TYR A 89 -13.99 2.72 16.52
N ARG A 90 -13.89 1.40 16.76
CA ARG A 90 -13.93 0.85 18.10
C ARG A 90 -12.75 1.32 18.93
N GLN A 91 -11.54 1.30 18.40
CA GLN A 91 -10.33 1.75 19.09
C GLN A 91 -10.44 3.22 19.53
N LEU A 92 -10.96 4.10 18.68
CA LEU A 92 -11.07 5.53 18.98
C LEU A 92 -12.26 5.87 19.89
N THR A 93 -13.32 5.05 19.88
CA THR A 93 -14.51 5.24 20.72
C THR A 93 -14.46 4.46 22.04
N PHE A 94 -13.46 3.59 22.22
CA PHE A 94 -13.29 2.79 23.44
C PHE A 94 -12.92 3.65 24.66
N GLY A 95 -12.23 4.78 24.44
CA GLY A 95 -11.87 5.73 25.50
C GLY A 95 -10.71 5.30 26.38
N GLN A 96 -9.98 4.25 25.97
CA GLN A 96 -8.79 3.76 26.68
C GLN A 96 -7.69 3.38 25.69
N PHE A 97 -6.44 3.67 26.06
CA PHE A 97 -5.27 3.47 25.22
C PHE A 97 -4.21 2.61 25.92
N SER A 98 -3.32 2.03 25.13
CA SER A 98 -1.98 1.66 25.59
C SER A 98 -1.13 2.93 25.63
N MET A 99 -0.31 3.12 26.66
CA MET A 99 0.48 4.34 26.80
C MET A 99 1.93 4.08 26.42
N ALA A 100 2.50 4.98 25.61
CA ALA A 100 3.95 5.01 25.40
C ALA A 100 4.63 5.71 26.59
N ASN A 101 5.67 5.09 27.15
CA ASN A 101 6.48 5.71 28.18
C ASN A 101 7.27 6.88 27.59
N SER A 102 7.13 8.08 28.15
CA SER A 102 7.74 9.30 27.62
C SER A 102 9.27 9.34 27.70
N THR A 103 9.88 8.49 28.54
CA THR A 103 11.34 8.43 28.75
C THR A 103 11.99 7.30 27.97
N THR A 104 11.39 6.12 27.96
CA THR A 104 11.98 4.91 27.34
C THR A 104 11.38 4.56 25.98
N ASN A 105 10.26 5.20 25.60
CA ASN A 105 9.40 4.82 24.47
C ASN A 105 8.90 3.37 24.50
N SER A 106 9.04 2.67 25.64
CA SER A 106 8.41 1.36 25.82
C SER A 106 6.91 1.50 25.89
N ILE A 107 6.18 0.56 25.29
CA ILE A 107 4.71 0.57 25.27
C ILE A 107 4.22 -0.57 26.16
N ASP A 108 3.44 -0.22 27.17
CA ASP A 108 2.73 -1.20 27.98
C ASP A 108 1.43 -1.58 27.27
N GLU A 109 1.50 -2.69 26.54
CA GLU A 109 0.45 -3.11 25.62
C GLU A 109 -0.72 -3.76 26.35
N VAL A 110 -1.93 -3.24 26.13
CA VAL A 110 -3.16 -3.79 26.71
C VAL A 110 -4.05 -4.39 25.62
N TYR A 111 -4.60 -5.57 25.91
CA TYR A 111 -5.36 -6.43 24.98
C TYR A 111 -6.76 -6.73 25.51
N ASP A 112 -7.66 -5.76 25.40
CA ASP A 112 -9.03 -5.83 25.92
C ASP A 112 -10.05 -5.09 25.04
N VAL A 113 -9.67 -4.77 23.80
CA VAL A 113 -10.60 -4.18 22.83
C VAL A 113 -11.38 -5.29 22.15
N ASP A 114 -12.67 -5.35 22.43
CA ASP A 114 -13.60 -6.20 21.70
C ASP A 114 -14.19 -5.44 20.51
N VAL A 115 -14.18 -6.06 19.33
CA VAL A 115 -14.65 -5.49 18.07
C VAL A 115 -15.79 -6.31 17.49
N ASP A 116 -16.87 -5.64 17.13
CA ASP A 116 -18.01 -6.19 16.39
C ASP A 116 -17.90 -5.79 14.91
N TYR A 117 -17.99 -6.75 14.00
CA TYR A 117 -17.97 -6.53 12.56
C TYR A 117 -19.38 -6.54 11.93
N GLY A 118 -20.44 -6.74 12.74
CA GLY A 118 -21.82 -6.73 12.29
C GLY A 118 -22.18 -7.92 11.40
N THR A 119 -23.11 -7.73 10.47
CA THR A 119 -23.62 -8.77 9.55
C THR A 119 -23.06 -8.68 8.14
N TYR A 120 -21.96 -7.93 7.96
CA TYR A 120 -21.30 -7.68 6.66
C TYR A 120 -21.05 -8.95 5.83
N PHE A 121 -20.62 -10.03 6.49
CA PHE A 121 -20.27 -11.29 5.84
C PHE A 121 -21.47 -12.19 5.51
N ALA A 122 -22.70 -11.80 5.89
CA ALA A 122 -23.89 -12.63 5.71
C ALA A 122 -24.28 -12.83 4.23
N ALA A 123 -23.76 -11.99 3.33
CA ALA A 123 -24.03 -12.08 1.89
C ALA A 123 -23.37 -13.31 1.23
N ASP A 124 -22.29 -13.84 1.81
CA ASP A 124 -21.61 -15.05 1.33
C ASP A 124 -21.21 -15.96 2.50
N PRO A 125 -22.17 -16.71 3.09
CA PRO A 125 -21.91 -17.59 4.23
C PRO A 125 -20.89 -18.69 3.94
N ALA A 126 -20.70 -19.07 2.67
CA ALA A 126 -19.75 -20.12 2.28
C ALA A 126 -18.29 -19.66 2.46
N HIS A 127 -18.03 -18.36 2.31
CA HIS A 127 -16.72 -17.74 2.47
C HIS A 127 -16.69 -16.68 3.59
N ALA A 128 -17.54 -16.85 4.60
CA ALA A 128 -17.61 -15.99 5.78
C ALA A 128 -16.63 -16.45 6.88
N PRO A 129 -16.20 -15.54 7.78
CA PRO A 129 -15.47 -15.90 8.99
C PRO A 129 -16.32 -16.82 9.90
N GLU A 130 -15.67 -17.51 10.84
CA GLU A 130 -16.35 -18.38 11.81
C GLU A 130 -17.24 -17.59 12.76
N GLN A 131 -16.88 -16.33 13.03
CA GLN A 131 -17.64 -15.40 13.85
C GLN A 131 -17.44 -13.95 13.35
N THR A 132 -18.36 -13.07 13.73
CA THR A 132 -18.33 -11.65 13.35
C THR A 132 -17.90 -10.74 14.49
N VAL A 133 -17.31 -11.31 15.54
CA VAL A 133 -16.76 -10.59 16.68
C VAL A 133 -15.35 -11.07 16.96
N THR A 134 -14.52 -10.18 17.49
CA THR A 134 -13.20 -10.54 18.03
C THR A 134 -13.04 -9.93 19.40
N ILE A 135 -12.36 -10.65 20.30
CA ILE A 135 -12.16 -10.24 21.69
C ILE A 135 -10.68 -10.06 22.00
N GLY A 136 -10.40 -9.22 22.99
CA GLY A 136 -9.04 -9.03 23.52
C GLY A 136 -8.05 -8.53 22.46
N ARG A 137 -8.48 -7.62 21.57
CA ARG A 137 -7.60 -6.95 20.62
C ARG A 137 -6.79 -5.86 21.32
N ARG A 138 -5.67 -5.50 20.71
CA ARG A 138 -4.77 -4.46 21.20
C ARG A 138 -5.47 -3.10 21.21
N ARG A 139 -5.29 -2.32 22.28
CA ARG A 139 -5.71 -0.90 22.31
C ARG A 139 -4.87 -0.05 21.36
N ALA A 140 -5.45 1.03 20.84
CA ALA A 140 -4.68 2.08 20.20
C ALA A 140 -3.61 2.64 21.16
N ILE A 141 -2.50 3.09 20.60
CA ILE A 141 -1.35 3.57 21.36
C ILE A 141 -1.39 5.09 21.40
N LEU A 142 -1.40 5.67 22.59
CA LEU A 142 -1.38 7.11 22.82
C LEU A 142 0.04 7.59 23.11
N PHE A 143 0.51 8.53 22.30
CA PHE A 143 1.72 9.30 22.49
C PHE A 143 1.30 10.74 22.81
N SER A 144 1.47 11.17 24.07
CA SER A 144 1.13 12.52 24.49
C SER A 144 1.93 12.94 25.74
N ASN A 145 2.29 14.22 25.80
CA ASN A 145 2.76 14.88 27.02
C ASN A 145 1.61 15.54 27.81
N SER A 146 0.37 15.47 27.32
CA SER A 146 -0.80 16.09 27.94
C SER A 146 -1.55 15.09 28.82
N SER A 147 -1.88 15.53 30.04
CA SER A 147 -2.68 14.75 31.00
C SER A 147 -4.17 14.65 30.62
N SER A 148 -4.61 15.35 29.57
CA SER A 148 -6.02 15.39 29.15
C SER A 148 -6.44 14.24 28.24
N PHE A 149 -5.49 13.49 27.66
CA PHE A 149 -5.76 12.44 26.68
C PHE A 149 -5.96 11.00 27.17
N PRO A 150 -5.53 10.58 28.38
CA PRO A 150 -5.71 9.18 28.82
C PRO A 150 -7.16 8.67 28.81
N ASN A 151 -8.15 9.55 29.04
CA ASN A 151 -9.58 9.25 29.01
C ASN A 151 -10.30 9.90 27.81
N TRP A 152 -9.55 10.28 26.78
CA TRP A 152 -10.12 10.91 25.60
C TRP A 152 -10.90 9.88 24.78
N THR A 153 -12.02 10.31 24.23
CA THR A 153 -12.87 9.47 23.37
C THR A 153 -13.26 10.25 22.14
N TRP A 154 -13.18 9.63 20.97
CA TRP A 154 -13.58 10.25 19.71
C TRP A 154 -15.10 10.48 19.66
N ASN A 155 -15.50 11.75 19.56
CA ASN A 155 -16.89 12.19 19.47
C ASN A 155 -16.97 13.58 18.83
N ARG A 156 -18.18 14.15 18.74
CA ARG A 156 -18.41 15.46 18.11
C ARG A 156 -17.58 16.59 18.70
N ASP A 157 -17.39 16.60 20.02
CA ASP A 157 -16.65 17.64 20.74
C ASP A 157 -15.14 17.35 20.77
N HIS A 158 -14.75 16.13 20.43
CA HIS A 158 -13.39 15.61 20.47
C HIS A 158 -13.01 15.05 19.10
N LYS A 159 -12.75 15.94 18.15
CA LYS A 159 -12.45 15.61 16.74
C LYS A 159 -11.01 15.13 16.54
N VAL A 160 -10.70 14.66 15.33
CA VAL A 160 -9.36 14.18 14.96
C VAL A 160 -8.89 14.69 13.59
N HIS A 161 -7.57 14.68 13.41
CA HIS A 161 -6.95 14.65 12.08
C HIS A 161 -6.44 13.26 11.77
N PHE A 162 -6.73 12.71 10.59
CA PHE A 162 -6.15 11.44 10.15
C PHE A 162 -4.93 11.67 9.25
N ILE A 163 -3.86 10.92 9.50
CA ILE A 163 -2.76 10.73 8.54
C ILE A 163 -2.69 9.24 8.23
N CYS A 164 -2.86 8.93 6.95
CA CYS A 164 -3.06 7.58 6.47
C CYS A 164 -1.96 7.22 5.47
N HIS A 165 -1.43 6.00 5.58
CA HIS A 165 -0.53 5.45 4.59
C HIS A 165 -1.17 4.28 3.86
N SER A 166 -0.94 4.15 2.55
CA SER A 166 -1.33 2.98 1.75
C SER A 166 -2.84 2.68 1.91
N GLN A 167 -3.24 1.42 2.16
CA GLN A 167 -4.65 1.03 2.38
C GLN A 167 -5.36 1.84 3.48
N GLY A 168 -4.64 2.43 4.43
CA GLY A 168 -5.20 3.24 5.52
C GLY A 168 -6.05 4.39 5.01
N GLY A 169 -5.73 4.96 3.84
CA GLY A 169 -6.53 6.03 3.25
C GLY A 169 -7.91 5.53 2.81
N ASN A 170 -8.00 4.35 2.19
CA ASN A 170 -9.29 3.74 1.83
C ASN A 170 -10.06 3.27 3.07
N THR A 171 -9.37 2.84 4.13
CA THR A 171 -10.00 2.50 5.42
C THR A 171 -10.70 3.71 6.03
N VAL A 172 -10.02 4.86 6.11
CA VAL A 172 -10.62 6.09 6.63
C VAL A 172 -11.71 6.63 5.72
N ARG A 173 -11.54 6.51 4.39
CA ARG A 173 -12.60 6.87 3.41
C ARG A 173 -13.88 6.04 3.65
N TYR A 174 -13.73 4.74 3.89
CA TYR A 174 -14.84 3.85 4.23
C TYR A 174 -15.48 4.24 5.57
N LEU A 175 -14.66 4.44 6.61
CA LEU A 175 -15.13 4.85 7.94
C LEU A 175 -15.94 6.15 7.88
N ILE A 176 -15.44 7.18 7.18
CA ILE A 176 -16.15 8.46 7.03
C ILE A 176 -17.51 8.24 6.38
N SER A 177 -17.61 7.39 5.36
CA SER A 177 -18.89 7.10 4.72
C SER A 177 -19.87 6.38 5.65
N LEU A 178 -19.37 5.43 6.46
CA LEU A 178 -20.19 4.76 7.48
C LEU A 178 -20.66 5.74 8.56
N MET A 179 -19.82 6.70 8.93
CA MET A 179 -20.16 7.75 9.90
C MET A 179 -21.15 8.78 9.31
N ALA A 180 -21.05 9.09 8.01
CA ALA A 180 -21.95 9.99 7.31
C ALA A 180 -23.34 9.39 7.11
N ASN A 181 -23.41 8.15 6.63
CA ASN A 181 -24.67 7.55 6.15
C ASN A 181 -25.25 6.48 7.08
N GLY A 182 -24.46 5.99 8.03
CA GLY A 182 -24.78 4.78 8.78
C GLY A 182 -24.58 3.51 7.95
N ALA A 183 -24.73 2.35 8.59
CA ALA A 183 -24.63 1.02 7.95
C ALA A 183 -25.96 0.25 7.92
N GLY A 184 -27.07 0.87 8.35
CA GLY A 184 -28.37 0.21 8.44
C GLY A 184 -28.32 -1.07 9.27
N THR A 185 -28.87 -2.16 8.74
CA THR A 185 -28.88 -3.48 9.40
C THR A 185 -27.52 -4.19 9.38
N LEU A 186 -26.56 -3.72 8.57
CA LEU A 186 -25.23 -4.33 8.50
C LEU A 186 -24.45 -4.10 9.79
N HIS A 187 -24.64 -2.96 10.46
CA HIS A 187 -23.96 -2.67 11.73
C HIS A 187 -24.74 -1.68 12.61
N PRO A 188 -25.79 -2.13 13.31
CA PRO A 188 -26.63 -1.25 14.12
C PRO A 188 -25.93 -0.75 15.39
N THR A 189 -24.81 -1.35 15.79
CA THR A 189 -24.11 -0.99 17.02
C THR A 189 -23.19 0.22 16.81
N TYR A 190 -22.29 0.16 15.83
CA TYR A 190 -21.27 1.20 15.61
C TYR A 190 -21.77 2.30 14.68
N PHE A 191 -22.62 1.96 13.71
CA PHE A 191 -23.01 2.85 12.61
C PHE A 191 -24.53 3.02 12.49
N SER A 192 -25.24 3.07 13.64
CA SER A 192 -26.69 3.34 13.69
C SER A 192 -27.06 4.79 13.41
N GLN A 193 -26.19 5.75 13.76
CA GLN A 193 -26.47 7.17 13.63
C GLN A 193 -25.67 7.77 12.46
N PRO A 194 -26.35 8.29 11.41
CA PRO A 194 -25.71 9.06 10.35
C PRO A 194 -25.31 10.47 10.83
N GLY A 195 -24.59 11.21 9.99
CA GLY A 195 -24.21 12.61 10.22
C GLY A 195 -23.13 12.81 11.29
N ARG A 196 -22.20 11.86 11.39
CA ARG A 196 -21.03 11.89 12.32
C ARG A 196 -19.70 12.04 11.59
N ASP A 197 -19.72 12.32 10.30
CA ASP A 197 -18.53 12.61 9.51
C ASP A 197 -17.83 13.90 9.94
N ASP A 198 -18.56 14.83 10.57
CA ASP A 198 -18.03 16.06 11.18
C ASP A 198 -17.14 15.83 12.42
N TRP A 199 -17.02 14.59 12.91
CA TRP A 199 -16.07 14.20 13.97
C TRP A 199 -14.62 14.16 13.46
N THR A 200 -14.43 14.30 12.15
CA THR A 200 -13.12 14.38 11.48
C THR A 200 -12.92 15.78 10.95
N ILE A 201 -11.75 16.37 11.18
CA ILE A 201 -11.40 17.69 10.61
C ILE A 201 -10.69 17.50 9.27
N SER A 202 -9.68 16.63 9.22
CA SER A 202 -8.93 16.40 7.99
C SER A 202 -8.46 14.97 7.81
N VAL A 203 -8.18 14.62 6.55
CA VAL A 203 -7.53 13.37 6.15
C VAL A 203 -6.36 13.71 5.22
N THR A 204 -5.17 13.23 5.56
CA THR A 204 -4.00 13.27 4.68
C THR A 204 -3.63 11.86 4.28
N THR A 205 -3.48 11.59 2.97
CA THR A 205 -3.13 10.28 2.45
C THR A 205 -1.74 10.29 1.80
N LEU A 206 -0.96 9.25 2.11
CA LEU A 206 0.38 8.97 1.58
C LEU A 206 0.32 7.64 0.82
N GLY A 207 0.60 7.65 -0.48
CA GLY A 207 0.71 6.41 -1.27
C GLY A 207 -0.57 5.57 -1.31
N THR A 208 -1.75 6.15 -1.06
CA THR A 208 -3.00 5.38 -0.96
C THR A 208 -3.48 4.90 -2.33
N PRO A 209 -3.86 3.61 -2.51
CA PRO A 209 -4.42 3.12 -3.76
C PRO A 209 -5.90 3.54 -3.91
N HIS A 210 -6.20 4.82 -4.11
CA HIS A 210 -7.58 5.33 -4.16
C HIS A 210 -8.39 4.79 -5.34
N ARG A 211 -7.72 4.25 -6.36
CA ARG A 211 -8.29 3.57 -7.53
C ARG A 211 -7.81 2.12 -7.67
N GLY A 212 -7.23 1.55 -6.60
CA GLY A 212 -6.63 0.21 -6.56
C GLY A 212 -5.18 0.17 -7.06
N THR A 213 -4.57 -1.02 -7.02
CA THR A 213 -3.19 -1.26 -7.47
C THR A 213 -3.08 -2.52 -8.33
N THR A 214 -2.15 -2.50 -9.29
CA THR A 214 -1.84 -3.64 -10.16
C THR A 214 -0.88 -4.64 -9.53
N ILE A 215 -0.40 -4.42 -8.30
CA ILE A 215 0.48 -5.37 -7.61
C ILE A 215 -0.18 -6.74 -7.43
N ILE A 216 -1.51 -6.78 -7.23
CA ILE A 216 -2.25 -8.03 -7.10
C ILE A 216 -2.14 -8.85 -8.40
N ASN A 217 -2.33 -8.21 -9.55
CA ASN A 217 -2.14 -8.85 -10.85
C ASN A 217 -0.68 -9.28 -11.07
N ALA A 218 0.28 -8.43 -10.68
CA ALA A 218 1.71 -8.73 -10.81
C ALA A 218 2.11 -9.97 -9.99
N LEU A 219 1.61 -10.09 -8.75
CA LEU A 219 1.85 -11.25 -7.88
C LEU A 219 1.17 -12.52 -8.41
N GLU A 220 -0.07 -12.44 -8.90
CA GLU A 220 -0.78 -13.56 -9.51
C GLU A 220 -0.04 -14.09 -10.75
N ASN A 221 0.37 -13.18 -11.63
CA ASN A 221 1.11 -13.50 -12.85
C ASN A 221 2.48 -14.12 -12.53
N PHE A 222 3.22 -13.52 -11.58
CA PHE A 222 4.53 -14.02 -11.17
C PHE A 222 4.45 -15.43 -10.58
N LEU A 223 3.48 -15.64 -9.69
CA LEU A 223 3.40 -16.88 -8.96
C LEU A 223 3.02 -18.05 -9.87
N SER A 224 2.26 -17.87 -10.96
CA SER A 224 1.88 -18.87 -12.00
C SER A 224 1.60 -20.31 -11.52
N ARG A 225 1.36 -20.47 -10.22
CA ARG A 225 1.20 -21.71 -9.47
C ARG A 225 -0.27 -22.08 -9.53
N SER A 226 -0.59 -23.37 -9.43
CA SER A 226 -1.96 -23.76 -9.13
C SER A 226 -2.39 -23.04 -7.86
N ARG A 227 -3.62 -22.48 -7.85
CA ARG A 227 -4.20 -21.74 -6.73
C ARG A 227 -4.02 -22.46 -5.39
N GLN A 228 -4.07 -23.79 -5.40
CA GLN A 228 -3.80 -24.67 -4.26
C GLN A 228 -2.39 -24.52 -3.68
N LYS A 229 -1.33 -24.42 -4.50
CA LYS A 229 0.05 -24.22 -4.02
C LYS A 229 0.24 -22.83 -3.41
N ALA A 230 -0.41 -21.80 -3.96
CA ALA A 230 -0.40 -20.46 -3.39
C ALA A 230 -1.12 -20.44 -2.04
N LEU A 231 -2.32 -21.05 -1.98
CA LEU A 231 -3.08 -21.20 -0.75
C LEU A 231 -2.28 -21.92 0.34
N GLY A 232 -1.63 -23.05 0.03
CA GLY A 232 -0.81 -23.78 0.99
C GLY A 232 0.35 -22.95 1.55
N LEU A 233 0.97 -22.08 0.73
CA LEU A 233 2.00 -21.17 1.21
C LEU A 233 1.43 -20.10 2.15
N VAL A 234 0.32 -19.47 1.77
CA VAL A 234 -0.39 -18.48 2.60
C VAL A 234 -0.83 -19.10 3.92
N ALA A 235 -1.36 -20.32 3.88
CA ALA A 235 -1.78 -21.05 5.07
C ALA A 235 -0.64 -21.31 6.06
N ARG A 236 0.55 -21.68 5.56
CA ARG A 236 1.74 -21.86 6.41
C ARG A 236 2.23 -20.56 7.03
N LEU A 237 2.22 -19.47 6.25
CA LEU A 237 2.59 -18.14 6.75
C LEU A 237 1.62 -17.68 7.84
N PHE A 238 0.31 -17.85 7.63
CA PHE A 238 -0.71 -17.47 8.59
C PHE A 238 -0.65 -18.35 9.85
N ALA A 239 -0.44 -19.66 9.70
CA ALA A 239 -0.24 -20.55 10.84
C ALA A 239 0.95 -20.11 11.70
N THR A 240 2.06 -19.75 11.05
CA THR A 240 3.28 -19.28 11.73
C THR A 240 3.04 -17.98 12.49
N ALA A 241 2.33 -17.02 11.87
CA ALA A 241 2.03 -15.73 12.48
C ALA A 241 1.01 -15.83 13.63
N SER A 242 0.10 -16.81 13.57
CA SER A 242 -1.06 -16.88 14.47
C SER A 242 -1.00 -18.00 15.53
N PHE A 243 0.11 -18.74 15.65
CA PHE A 243 0.21 -19.88 16.58
C PHE A 243 0.15 -19.48 18.07
N TYR A 244 0.76 -18.35 18.43
CA TYR A 244 0.73 -17.83 19.80
C TYR A 244 -0.53 -16.97 20.04
N PRO A 245 -0.95 -16.76 21.30
CA PRO A 245 -2.02 -15.79 21.60
C PRO A 245 -1.62 -14.37 21.13
N PRO A 246 -2.58 -13.48 20.83
CA PRO A 246 -2.30 -12.14 20.27
C PRO A 246 -1.17 -11.38 20.98
N ALA A 247 -1.15 -11.38 22.32
CA ALA A 247 -0.13 -10.71 23.13
C ALA A 247 1.31 -11.25 22.97
N ARG A 248 1.50 -12.38 22.28
CA ARG A 248 2.81 -13.01 22.03
C ARG A 248 3.15 -13.11 20.54
N ARG A 249 2.31 -12.59 19.65
CA ARG A 249 2.57 -12.58 18.20
C ARG A 249 3.49 -11.42 17.88
N ALA A 250 4.63 -11.71 17.26
CA ALA A 250 5.53 -10.66 16.79
C ALA A 250 4.87 -9.78 15.72
N TYR A 251 4.01 -10.38 14.89
CA TYR A 251 3.21 -9.72 13.89
C TYR A 251 1.81 -10.33 13.93
N ASP A 252 0.83 -9.57 14.43
CA ASP A 252 -0.55 -10.03 14.59
C ASP A 252 -1.38 -9.71 13.35
N LEU A 253 -1.86 -10.75 12.66
CA LEU A 253 -2.75 -10.62 11.51
C LEU A 253 -4.15 -10.15 11.89
N GLN A 254 -4.54 -10.32 13.16
CA GLN A 254 -5.87 -10.00 13.69
C GLN A 254 -7.04 -10.77 13.02
N LEU A 255 -6.74 -11.90 12.40
CA LEU A 255 -7.72 -12.75 11.69
C LEU A 255 -8.34 -13.86 12.56
N ASP A 256 -8.31 -13.73 13.89
CA ASP A 256 -8.81 -14.78 14.80
C ASP A 256 -10.30 -15.10 14.57
N HIS A 257 -11.11 -14.10 14.20
CA HIS A 257 -12.53 -14.29 13.90
C HIS A 257 -12.78 -15.14 12.64
N TRP A 258 -11.79 -15.27 11.75
CA TRP A 258 -11.80 -16.20 10.63
C TRP A 258 -11.44 -17.64 11.03
N GLY A 259 -11.14 -17.91 12.30
CA GLY A 259 -10.55 -19.17 12.75
C GLY A 259 -9.04 -19.27 12.48
N ILE A 260 -8.40 -18.17 12.04
CA ILE A 260 -6.96 -18.09 11.74
C ILE A 260 -6.18 -17.81 13.03
N CYS A 261 -6.31 -18.72 13.98
CA CYS A 261 -5.67 -18.74 15.28
C CYS A 261 -5.50 -20.18 15.78
N ARG A 262 -4.65 -20.38 16.78
CA ARG A 262 -4.47 -21.70 17.40
C ARG A 262 -5.67 -22.08 18.26
N ASN A 263 -6.19 -23.29 18.11
CA ASN A 263 -7.24 -23.86 18.96
C ASN A 263 -6.67 -24.32 20.32
N ALA A 264 -7.54 -24.41 21.33
CA ALA A 264 -7.14 -24.90 22.65
C ALA A 264 -6.55 -26.33 22.56
N GLY A 265 -5.33 -26.51 23.09
CA GLY A 265 -4.61 -27.79 23.06
C GLY A 265 -4.03 -28.21 21.70
N GLU A 266 -4.25 -27.44 20.63
CA GLU A 266 -3.80 -27.78 19.28
C GLU A 266 -2.27 -27.72 19.16
N THR A 267 -1.64 -28.69 18.50
CA THR A 267 -0.21 -28.61 18.18
C THR A 267 0.02 -27.73 16.95
N PHE A 268 1.26 -27.28 16.71
CA PHE A 268 1.54 -26.50 15.49
C PHE A 268 1.28 -27.31 14.22
N GLN A 269 1.55 -28.62 14.24
CA GLN A 269 1.33 -29.49 13.09
C GLN A 269 -0.16 -29.69 12.80
N ASP A 270 -0.99 -29.84 13.83
CA ASP A 270 -2.45 -29.93 13.66
C ASP A 270 -3.02 -28.62 13.12
N MET A 271 -2.53 -27.48 13.61
CA MET A 271 -2.89 -26.16 13.09
C MET A 271 -2.53 -26.03 11.60
N LEU A 272 -1.34 -26.48 11.17
CA LEU A 272 -0.96 -26.47 9.76
C LEU A 272 -1.93 -27.29 8.90
N VAL A 273 -2.28 -28.51 9.34
CA VAL A 273 -3.24 -29.36 8.62
C VAL A 273 -4.60 -28.68 8.49
N ARG A 274 -5.09 -28.02 9.55
CA ARG A 274 -6.35 -27.28 9.52
C ARG A 274 -6.30 -26.03 8.63
N MET A 275 -5.20 -25.27 8.67
CA MET A 275 -5.04 -24.06 7.86
C MET A 275 -4.89 -24.38 6.37
N GLU A 276 -4.26 -25.51 6.02
CA GLU A 276 -4.10 -25.98 4.64
C GLU A 276 -5.31 -26.75 4.09
N ALA A 277 -6.30 -27.08 4.93
CA ALA A 277 -7.46 -27.85 4.52
C ALA A 277 -8.34 -27.10 3.49
N ASP A 278 -8.88 -27.85 2.53
CA ASP A 278 -9.95 -27.36 1.66
C ASP A 278 -11.16 -26.95 2.53
N ASN A 279 -11.77 -25.80 2.22
CA ASN A 279 -12.80 -25.15 3.05
C ASN A 279 -12.36 -24.79 4.48
N GLY A 280 -11.06 -24.88 4.79
CA GLY A 280 -10.48 -24.38 6.03
C GLY A 280 -10.50 -22.84 6.13
N PRO A 281 -10.07 -22.29 7.27
CA PRO A 281 -10.18 -20.85 7.55
C PRO A 281 -9.41 -19.98 6.54
N VAL A 282 -8.18 -20.38 6.17
CA VAL A 282 -7.38 -19.66 5.17
C VAL A 282 -7.96 -19.82 3.76
N TRP A 283 -8.50 -21.01 3.45
CA TRP A 283 -9.20 -21.24 2.18
C TRP A 283 -10.39 -20.28 2.03
N LYS A 284 -11.21 -20.13 3.08
CA LYS A 284 -12.38 -19.23 3.05
C LYS A 284 -11.95 -17.78 2.85
N TRP A 285 -10.98 -17.32 3.65
CA TRP A 285 -10.45 -15.96 3.56
C TRP A 285 -9.88 -15.67 2.17
N PHE A 286 -9.01 -16.56 1.65
CA PHE A 286 -8.29 -16.38 0.39
C PHE A 286 -9.23 -16.46 -0.84
N ASN A 287 -10.30 -17.24 -0.76
CA ASN A 287 -11.25 -17.39 -1.88
C ASN A 287 -12.43 -16.42 -1.83
N SER A 288 -12.60 -15.70 -0.73
CA SER A 288 -13.61 -14.64 -0.62
C SER A 288 -13.17 -13.36 -1.35
N THR A 289 -14.13 -12.46 -1.58
CA THR A 289 -13.86 -11.03 -1.87
C THR A 289 -13.74 -10.20 -0.59
N ASN A 290 -13.75 -10.83 0.59
CA ASN A 290 -13.71 -10.19 1.89
C ASN A 290 -12.29 -10.28 2.49
N ASN A 291 -11.31 -9.75 1.76
CA ASN A 291 -9.93 -9.67 2.23
C ASN A 291 -9.22 -8.42 1.69
N GLY A 292 -8.08 -8.09 2.29
CA GLY A 292 -7.26 -6.94 1.90
C GLY A 292 -6.63 -7.06 0.52
N LEU A 293 -6.49 -8.25 -0.07
CA LEU A 293 -5.99 -8.38 -1.45
C LEU A 293 -7.04 -7.85 -2.43
N TYR A 294 -8.30 -8.25 -2.25
CA TYR A 294 -9.41 -7.75 -3.04
C TYR A 294 -9.62 -6.24 -2.81
N ASP A 295 -9.65 -5.81 -1.55
CA ASP A 295 -9.89 -4.40 -1.18
C ASP A 295 -8.79 -3.40 -1.60
N ASN A 296 -7.63 -3.88 -2.07
CA ASN A 296 -6.59 -3.07 -2.70
C ASN A 296 -6.53 -3.25 -4.23
N SER A 297 -7.21 -4.24 -4.80
CA SER A 297 -7.32 -4.40 -6.25
C SER A 297 -8.13 -3.24 -6.89
N ILE A 298 -7.98 -3.06 -8.20
CA ILE A 298 -8.78 -2.07 -8.95
C ILE A 298 -10.27 -2.39 -8.83
N GLU A 299 -10.61 -3.68 -8.91
CA GLU A 299 -11.97 -4.20 -8.80
C GLU A 299 -12.56 -3.91 -7.41
N GLY A 300 -11.87 -4.29 -6.33
CA GLY A 300 -12.38 -4.09 -4.98
C GLY A 300 -12.48 -2.61 -4.57
N VAL A 301 -11.53 -1.77 -5.00
CA VAL A 301 -11.61 -0.32 -4.75
C VAL A 301 -12.74 0.31 -5.56
N HIS A 302 -13.00 -0.17 -6.78
CA HIS A 302 -14.18 0.26 -7.56
C HIS A 302 -15.49 -0.12 -6.84
N ASP A 303 -15.63 -1.38 -6.42
CA ASP A 303 -16.79 -1.89 -5.69
C ASP A 303 -17.05 -1.11 -4.39
N LEU A 304 -15.99 -0.81 -3.65
CA LEU A 304 -16.03 0.08 -2.49
C LEU A 304 -16.56 1.46 -2.88
N SER A 305 -16.04 2.05 -3.96
CA SER A 305 -16.42 3.39 -4.42
C SER A 305 -17.88 3.49 -4.87
N GLN A 306 -18.51 2.38 -5.28
CA GLN A 306 -19.95 2.34 -5.59
C GLN A 306 -20.84 2.37 -4.34
N ARG A 307 -20.30 2.06 -3.16
CA ARG A 307 -21.08 1.88 -1.91
C ARG A 307 -20.89 3.02 -0.92
N ILE A 308 -19.92 3.91 -1.17
CA ILE A 308 -19.55 4.98 -0.24
C ILE A 308 -19.69 6.36 -0.88
N ILE A 309 -19.76 7.40 -0.05
CA ILE A 309 -19.61 8.78 -0.53
C ILE A 309 -18.18 9.01 -1.03
N ASN A 310 -18.02 9.82 -2.08
CA ASN A 310 -16.69 10.16 -2.61
C ASN A 310 -15.86 10.93 -1.57
N THR A 311 -16.48 11.93 -0.95
CA THR A 311 -15.91 12.84 0.05
C THR A 311 -17.02 13.43 0.92
N SER A 312 -16.68 13.86 2.14
CA SER A 312 -17.58 14.65 3.00
C SER A 312 -17.28 16.15 2.84
N ALA A 313 -18.33 16.97 2.73
CA ALA A 313 -18.22 18.43 2.70
C ALA A 313 -17.74 19.05 4.04
N ASN A 314 -17.66 18.25 5.12
CA ASN A 314 -17.22 18.70 6.43
C ASN A 314 -15.69 18.60 6.62
N ILE A 315 -14.98 17.90 5.73
CA ILE A 315 -13.60 17.44 5.94
C ILE A 315 -12.65 18.05 4.91
N TYR A 316 -11.43 18.43 5.33
CA TYR A 316 -10.33 18.76 4.44
C TYR A 316 -9.56 17.50 4.01
N TYR A 317 -9.26 17.35 2.73
CA TYR A 317 -8.50 16.21 2.23
C TYR A 317 -7.22 16.67 1.53
N PHE A 318 -6.10 16.02 1.84
CA PHE A 318 -4.81 16.22 1.18
C PHE A 318 -4.25 14.87 0.74
N SER A 319 -3.60 14.82 -0.42
CA SER A 319 -2.97 13.60 -0.92
C SER A 319 -1.58 13.88 -1.46
N LEU A 320 -0.66 12.95 -1.22
CA LEU A 320 0.68 12.91 -1.80
C LEU A 320 0.85 11.61 -2.60
N SER A 321 1.41 11.75 -3.79
CA SER A 321 1.76 10.64 -4.67
C SER A 321 3.28 10.43 -4.67
N PHE A 322 3.71 9.21 -4.96
CA PHE A 322 5.11 8.80 -4.95
C PHE A 322 5.43 7.90 -6.15
N HIS A 323 6.69 7.85 -6.55
CA HIS A 323 7.17 6.79 -7.44
C HIS A 323 8.65 6.44 -7.22
N ALA A 324 8.92 5.17 -7.51
CA ALA A 324 10.19 4.49 -7.34
C ALA A 324 10.79 4.03 -8.69
N THR A 325 10.33 4.63 -9.80
CA THR A 325 10.64 4.15 -11.16
C THR A 325 11.42 5.13 -12.04
N ASP A 326 12.33 4.59 -12.86
CA ASP A 326 12.96 5.26 -14.02
C ASP A 326 12.39 4.71 -15.34
N PRO A 327 12.29 5.51 -16.42
CA PRO A 327 11.91 5.00 -17.73
C PRO A 327 12.87 3.89 -18.20
N PHE A 328 12.32 2.81 -18.74
CA PHE A 328 13.13 1.75 -19.33
C PHE A 328 13.97 2.33 -20.49
N PRO A 329 15.28 2.05 -20.58
CA PRO A 329 16.13 2.59 -21.64
C PRO A 329 15.62 2.24 -23.04
N GLY A 330 15.27 3.27 -23.82
CA GLY A 330 14.84 3.09 -25.21
C GLY A 330 15.98 2.70 -26.15
N ALA A 331 17.19 3.18 -25.86
CA ALA A 331 18.41 2.83 -26.58
C ALA A 331 19.19 1.74 -25.84
N TRP A 332 20.06 1.04 -26.57
CA TRP A 332 21.00 0.10 -25.99
C TRP A 332 21.97 0.81 -25.05
N PRO A 333 22.13 0.34 -23.80
CA PRO A 333 23.11 0.93 -22.90
C PRO A 333 24.53 0.65 -23.40
N ALA A 334 25.49 1.50 -23.02
CA ALA A 334 26.90 1.34 -23.42
C ALA A 334 27.46 -0.04 -23.02
N TRP A 335 27.20 -0.47 -21.78
CA TRP A 335 27.56 -1.81 -21.31
C TRP A 335 26.83 -2.92 -22.07
N GLY A 336 25.68 -2.65 -22.69
CA GLY A 336 24.97 -3.64 -23.51
C GLY A 336 25.79 -4.07 -24.71
N GLN A 337 26.54 -3.13 -25.31
CA GLN A 337 27.50 -3.45 -26.37
C GLN A 337 28.66 -4.28 -25.84
N ASP A 338 29.18 -3.96 -24.65
CA ASP A 338 30.26 -4.72 -24.01
C ASP A 338 29.82 -6.14 -23.62
N ALA A 339 28.61 -6.29 -23.08
CA ALA A 339 28.00 -7.57 -22.75
C ALA A 339 27.83 -8.45 -23.99
N ILE A 340 27.36 -7.86 -25.10
CA ILE A 340 27.30 -8.52 -26.41
C ILE A 340 28.69 -9.01 -26.85
N ASN A 341 29.71 -8.14 -26.76
CA ASN A 341 31.08 -8.47 -27.15
C ASN A 341 31.71 -9.57 -26.28
N SER A 342 31.22 -9.72 -25.04
CA SER A 342 31.69 -10.72 -24.08
C SER A 342 30.93 -12.06 -24.13
N PHE A 343 29.92 -12.21 -25.01
CA PHE A 343 29.03 -13.38 -25.00
C PHE A 343 29.81 -14.67 -25.34
N PRO A 344 29.82 -15.68 -24.45
CA PRO A 344 30.78 -16.80 -24.51
C PRO A 344 30.51 -17.82 -25.62
N ILE A 345 29.38 -17.73 -26.33
CA ILE A 345 28.98 -18.67 -27.37
C ILE A 345 28.80 -17.93 -28.69
N ARG A 346 29.58 -18.29 -29.73
CA ARG A 346 29.23 -17.93 -31.10
C ARG A 346 27.92 -18.63 -31.43
N ILE A 347 26.84 -17.89 -31.70
CA ILE A 347 25.47 -18.39 -32.00
C ILE A 347 25.46 -19.60 -32.96
N GLU A 348 26.46 -19.70 -33.85
CA GLU A 348 26.73 -20.87 -34.68
C GLU A 348 26.72 -22.23 -33.95
N SER A 349 27.26 -22.31 -32.72
CA SER A 349 27.37 -23.57 -31.96
C SER A 349 26.02 -24.01 -31.38
N TYR A 350 25.23 -23.05 -30.90
CA TYR A 350 23.90 -23.28 -30.33
C TYR A 350 22.88 -23.62 -31.42
N LEU A 351 22.86 -22.90 -32.55
CA LEU A 351 21.97 -23.20 -33.68
C LEU A 351 22.30 -24.54 -34.36
N LYS A 352 23.59 -24.94 -34.40
CA LYS A 352 24.00 -26.28 -34.86
C LYS A 352 23.49 -27.40 -33.93
N ALA A 353 23.43 -27.16 -32.62
CA ALA A 353 22.92 -28.13 -31.65
C ALA A 353 21.38 -28.28 -31.70
N VAL A 354 20.65 -27.19 -31.96
CA VAL A 354 19.18 -27.18 -32.01
C VAL A 354 18.61 -27.66 -33.37
N ILE A 355 19.33 -27.47 -34.47
CA ILE A 355 18.84 -27.70 -35.85
C ILE A 355 19.57 -28.85 -36.57
N GLY A 356 20.56 -29.47 -35.91
CA GLY A 356 21.60 -30.31 -36.51
C GLY A 356 21.22 -31.60 -37.27
N ASN A 357 19.94 -31.91 -37.49
CA ASN A 357 19.53 -33.16 -38.16
C ASN A 357 18.59 -33.01 -39.37
N ILE A 358 18.50 -31.83 -40.01
CA ILE A 358 17.64 -31.64 -41.21
C ILE A 358 18.49 -31.30 -42.46
N PRO A 359 18.69 -32.23 -43.42
CA PRO A 359 19.65 -32.08 -44.52
C PRO A 359 19.36 -30.93 -45.50
N ILE A 360 18.09 -30.58 -45.70
CA ILE A 360 17.65 -29.62 -46.74
C ILE A 360 17.86 -28.15 -46.31
N VAL A 361 18.05 -27.89 -45.01
CA VAL A 361 18.22 -26.53 -44.46
C VAL A 361 19.69 -26.06 -44.51
N GLY A 362 20.64 -26.97 -44.75
CA GLY A 362 22.08 -26.70 -44.62
C GLY A 362 22.71 -25.79 -45.68
N TRP A 363 22.15 -25.70 -46.89
CA TRP A 363 22.74 -24.88 -47.97
C TRP A 363 22.25 -23.42 -47.94
N LEU A 364 20.95 -23.19 -47.69
CA LEU A 364 20.39 -21.83 -47.59
C LEU A 364 20.91 -21.10 -46.32
N MET A 365 21.15 -21.85 -45.24
CA MET A 365 21.65 -21.31 -43.97
C MET A 365 23.16 -21.00 -43.97
N LYS A 366 23.99 -21.69 -44.77
CA LYS A 366 25.44 -21.44 -44.78
C LYS A 366 25.82 -20.03 -45.26
N LYS A 367 24.99 -19.40 -46.11
CA LYS A 367 25.18 -18.00 -46.55
C LYS A 367 24.72 -16.98 -45.50
N THR A 368 23.67 -17.28 -44.73
CA THR A 368 23.17 -16.44 -43.62
C THR A 368 24.06 -16.53 -42.38
N ILE A 369 24.65 -17.69 -42.11
CA ILE A 369 25.49 -17.95 -40.93
C ILE A 369 26.76 -17.07 -40.89
N ASN A 370 27.43 -16.85 -42.01
CA ASN A 370 28.64 -16.00 -42.06
C ASN A 370 28.34 -14.49 -41.98
N ALA A 371 27.09 -14.08 -42.22
CA ALA A 371 26.65 -12.70 -42.02
C ALA A 371 26.25 -12.40 -40.56
N PHE A 372 26.03 -13.42 -39.72
CA PHE A 372 25.52 -13.24 -38.36
C PHE A 372 26.56 -13.32 -37.24
N THR A 373 27.77 -13.82 -37.50
CA THR A 373 28.75 -14.12 -36.43
C THR A 373 29.64 -12.95 -35.99
N SER A 374 29.58 -11.81 -36.68
CA SER A 374 30.15 -10.52 -36.21
C SER A 374 29.26 -9.31 -36.56
N LEU A 375 28.55 -9.36 -37.69
CA LEU A 375 27.60 -8.34 -38.15
C LEU A 375 26.18 -8.52 -37.57
N GLY A 376 25.82 -9.74 -37.13
CA GLY A 376 24.48 -10.07 -36.63
C GLY A 376 24.10 -9.33 -35.35
N TRP A 377 25.05 -9.09 -34.45
CA TRP A 377 24.80 -8.34 -33.22
C TRP A 377 24.66 -6.84 -33.45
N LYS A 378 25.45 -6.28 -34.37
CA LYS A 378 25.29 -4.89 -34.80
C LYS A 378 23.90 -4.69 -35.41
N LEU A 379 23.48 -5.63 -36.27
CA LEU A 379 22.11 -5.70 -36.82
C LEU A 379 21.04 -5.81 -35.73
N ILE A 380 21.20 -6.68 -34.72
CA ILE A 380 20.24 -6.78 -33.60
C ILE A 380 20.11 -5.45 -32.87
N THR A 381 21.23 -4.78 -32.56
CA THR A 381 21.19 -3.49 -31.85
C THR A 381 20.65 -2.33 -32.71
N THR A 382 20.75 -2.41 -34.04
CA THR A 382 20.18 -1.40 -34.97
C THR A 382 18.71 -1.65 -35.31
N GLU A 383 18.28 -2.91 -35.35
CA GLU A 383 16.92 -3.31 -35.79
C GLU A 383 15.96 -3.60 -34.63
N THR A 384 16.47 -3.73 -33.39
CA THR A 384 15.64 -4.02 -32.21
C THR A 384 15.93 -3.07 -31.06
N SER A 385 14.88 -2.71 -30.32
CA SER A 385 15.03 -1.97 -29.07
C SER A 385 15.61 -2.86 -27.97
N PHE A 386 16.36 -2.26 -27.04
CA PHE A 386 16.90 -2.98 -25.88
C PHE A 386 15.80 -3.68 -25.07
N ARG A 387 14.63 -3.03 -24.94
CA ARG A 387 13.46 -3.58 -24.28
C ARG A 387 12.94 -4.85 -24.99
N SER A 388 12.79 -4.81 -26.31
CA SER A 388 12.30 -5.95 -27.11
C SER A 388 13.27 -7.14 -27.03
N PHE A 389 14.58 -6.86 -27.04
CA PHE A 389 15.58 -7.89 -26.81
C PHE A 389 15.48 -8.49 -25.41
N GLY A 390 15.36 -7.66 -24.37
CA GLY A 390 15.17 -8.12 -22.99
C GLY A 390 13.92 -8.99 -22.83
N GLN A 391 12.79 -8.61 -23.45
CA GLN A 391 11.56 -9.41 -23.47
C GLN A 391 11.81 -10.80 -24.06
N TRP A 392 12.47 -10.86 -25.22
CA TRP A 392 12.82 -12.14 -25.84
C TRP A 392 13.72 -12.99 -24.93
N VAL A 393 14.72 -12.40 -24.27
CA VAL A 393 15.59 -13.13 -23.32
C VAL A 393 14.78 -13.68 -22.14
N THR A 394 13.93 -12.86 -21.54
CA THR A 394 13.09 -13.27 -20.40
C THR A 394 12.16 -14.43 -20.78
N GLU A 395 11.45 -14.32 -21.89
CA GLU A 395 10.45 -15.31 -22.31
C GLU A 395 11.08 -16.56 -22.94
N ALA A 396 11.97 -16.38 -23.90
CA ALA A 396 12.47 -17.46 -24.75
C ALA A 396 13.67 -18.19 -24.14
N VAL A 397 14.36 -17.59 -23.17
CA VAL A 397 15.56 -18.17 -22.54
C VAL A 397 15.33 -18.43 -21.06
N ILE A 398 15.23 -17.38 -20.23
CA ILE A 398 15.25 -17.53 -18.77
C ILE A 398 14.02 -18.31 -18.28
N THR A 399 12.82 -17.93 -18.73
CA THR A 399 11.58 -18.60 -18.32
C THR A 399 11.58 -20.08 -18.72
N LYS A 400 12.08 -20.42 -19.92
CA LYS A 400 12.20 -21.82 -20.35
C LYS A 400 13.18 -22.62 -19.50
N ILE A 401 14.35 -22.05 -19.18
CA ILE A 401 15.34 -22.70 -18.30
C ILE A 401 14.71 -22.97 -16.91
N LEU A 402 14.03 -21.98 -16.33
CA LEU A 402 13.37 -22.14 -15.04
C LEU A 402 12.31 -23.25 -15.08
N GLN A 403 11.49 -23.30 -16.13
CA GLN A 403 10.49 -24.34 -16.33
C GLN A 403 11.11 -25.73 -16.47
N GLU A 404 12.22 -25.88 -17.20
CA GLU A 404 12.96 -27.15 -17.32
C GLU A 404 13.53 -27.63 -15.98
N GLN A 405 13.90 -26.70 -15.09
CA GLN A 405 14.35 -27.00 -13.72
C GLN A 405 13.19 -27.24 -12.73
N GLY A 406 11.93 -27.26 -13.21
CA GLY A 406 10.75 -27.48 -12.38
C GLY A 406 10.22 -26.23 -11.65
N TYR A 407 10.76 -25.05 -11.94
CA TYR A 407 10.22 -23.78 -11.46
C TYR A 407 9.10 -23.31 -12.40
N HIS A 408 7.85 -23.51 -11.97
CA HIS A 408 6.68 -22.90 -12.60
C HIS A 408 6.54 -21.43 -12.17
N LEU A 409 7.40 -20.58 -12.73
CA LEU A 409 7.37 -19.13 -12.52
C LEU A 409 7.30 -18.46 -13.89
N VAL A 410 6.56 -17.35 -13.98
CA VAL A 410 6.58 -16.46 -15.14
C VAL A 410 7.25 -15.18 -14.69
N LEU A 411 8.45 -14.93 -15.20
CA LEU A 411 9.15 -13.69 -14.88
C LEU A 411 8.44 -12.51 -15.56
N PRO A 412 8.31 -11.37 -14.87
CA PRO A 412 7.80 -10.16 -15.49
C PRO A 412 8.69 -9.75 -16.67
N ASN A 413 8.05 -9.33 -17.76
CA ASN A 413 8.75 -8.78 -18.90
C ASN A 413 9.27 -7.35 -18.62
N PRO A 414 10.36 -6.92 -19.28
CA PRO A 414 10.77 -5.52 -19.31
C PRO A 414 9.60 -4.58 -19.62
N GLY A 415 9.24 -3.79 -18.63
CA GLY A 415 8.14 -2.85 -18.65
C GLY A 415 8.47 -1.52 -19.33
N LYS A 416 7.56 -0.56 -19.20
CA LYS A 416 7.81 0.85 -19.55
C LYS A 416 8.77 1.50 -18.55
N TYR A 417 8.79 1.00 -17.32
CA TYR A 417 9.63 1.48 -16.23
C TYR A 417 10.46 0.36 -15.60
N ILE A 418 11.58 0.75 -15.00
CA ILE A 418 12.44 -0.07 -14.14
C ILE A 418 12.56 0.58 -12.76
N PRO A 419 12.99 -0.17 -11.72
CA PRO A 419 13.26 0.43 -10.42
C PRO A 419 14.39 1.47 -10.50
N ARG A 420 14.23 2.57 -9.76
CA ARG A 420 15.32 3.50 -9.46
C ARG A 420 16.41 2.79 -8.65
N LYS A 421 17.58 3.41 -8.57
CA LYS A 421 18.77 2.80 -7.92
C LYS A 421 18.69 2.78 -6.38
N ASP A 422 17.85 3.62 -5.81
CA ASP A 422 17.64 3.82 -4.37
C ASP A 422 16.50 2.95 -3.81
N VAL A 423 15.73 2.26 -4.65
CA VAL A 423 14.68 1.33 -4.22
C VAL A 423 15.24 0.24 -3.33
N ILE A 424 14.59 -0.01 -2.20
CA ILE A 424 15.02 -1.08 -1.30
C ILE A 424 14.97 -2.44 -2.00
N PRO A 425 15.96 -3.33 -1.81
CA PRO A 425 16.08 -4.57 -2.58
C PRO A 425 14.83 -5.47 -2.60
N ILE A 426 14.04 -5.46 -1.51
CA ILE A 426 12.82 -6.28 -1.41
C ILE A 426 11.67 -5.78 -2.31
N PHE A 427 11.67 -4.50 -2.69
CA PHE A 427 10.68 -3.92 -3.60
C PHE A 427 11.11 -3.92 -5.07
N LEU A 428 12.38 -4.21 -5.39
CA LEU A 428 12.84 -4.31 -6.77
C LEU A 428 11.95 -5.22 -7.64
N PRO A 429 11.53 -6.43 -7.20
CA PRO A 429 10.69 -7.29 -8.02
C PRO A 429 9.32 -6.71 -8.30
N THR A 430 8.68 -6.06 -7.31
CA THR A 430 7.33 -5.51 -7.45
C THR A 430 7.35 -4.23 -8.27
N VAL A 431 8.31 -3.33 -8.04
CA VAL A 431 8.50 -2.12 -8.85
C VAL A 431 8.66 -2.47 -10.33
N TYR A 432 9.53 -3.44 -10.61
CA TYR A 432 9.78 -3.91 -11.96
C TYR A 432 8.56 -4.59 -12.59
N ALA A 433 7.88 -5.47 -11.86
CA ALA A 433 6.70 -6.17 -12.37
C ALA A 433 5.54 -5.21 -12.68
N MET A 434 5.25 -4.28 -11.76
CA MET A 434 4.23 -3.24 -11.97
C MET A 434 4.59 -2.30 -13.12
N GLY A 435 5.88 -1.99 -13.29
CA GLY A 435 6.41 -1.18 -14.39
C GLY A 435 6.11 -1.75 -15.79
N GLY A 436 5.74 -3.02 -15.90
CA GLY A 436 5.31 -3.68 -17.13
C GLY A 436 3.90 -4.27 -17.10
N GLN A 437 3.14 -4.07 -16.02
CA GLN A 437 1.84 -4.71 -15.85
C GLN A 437 0.76 -3.98 -16.66
N GLU A 438 0.29 -4.64 -17.71
CA GLU A 438 -0.83 -4.16 -18.52
C GLU A 438 -2.15 -4.26 -17.77
N LEU A 439 -2.99 -3.23 -17.87
CA LEU A 439 -4.37 -3.27 -17.41
C LEU A 439 -5.22 -4.16 -18.31
N THR A 440 -6.07 -4.99 -17.70
CA THR A 440 -7.06 -5.78 -18.46
C THR A 440 -8.12 -4.88 -19.07
N ARG A 441 -8.86 -5.38 -20.08
CA ARG A 441 -9.99 -4.62 -20.66
C ARG A 441 -11.05 -4.26 -19.61
N ALA A 442 -11.31 -5.16 -18.66
CA ALA A 442 -12.25 -4.91 -17.56
C ALA A 442 -11.75 -3.76 -16.68
N GLN A 443 -10.48 -3.79 -16.25
CA GLN A 443 -9.88 -2.73 -15.44
C GLN A 443 -9.90 -1.37 -16.14
N LYS A 444 -9.58 -1.33 -17.44
CA LYS A 444 -9.68 -0.10 -18.25
C LYS A 444 -11.10 0.46 -18.26
N ASN A 445 -12.12 -0.39 -18.31
CA ASN A 445 -13.51 0.04 -18.24
C ASN A 445 -13.88 0.60 -16.85
N LEU A 446 -13.43 -0.06 -15.77
CA LEU A 446 -13.71 0.37 -14.39
C LEU A 446 -13.06 1.71 -14.05
N LEU A 447 -11.86 1.96 -14.57
CA LEU A 447 -11.09 3.18 -14.33
C LEU A 447 -11.53 4.36 -15.22
N GLY A 448 -12.29 4.09 -16.28
CA GLY A 448 -12.85 5.09 -17.19
C GLY A 448 -11.86 5.67 -18.21
N PRO A 449 -12.31 6.64 -19.04
CA PRO A 449 -11.45 7.34 -19.99
C PRO A 449 -10.43 8.23 -19.25
N ASN A 450 -9.26 8.47 -19.86
CA ASN A 450 -8.12 9.20 -19.27
C ASN A 450 -7.42 8.44 -18.14
N LEU A 451 -6.96 7.23 -18.45
CA LEU A 451 -6.32 6.35 -17.46
C LEU A 451 -5.05 6.92 -16.85
N GLY A 452 -4.31 7.76 -17.56
CA GLY A 452 -2.99 8.22 -17.14
C GLY A 452 -1.93 7.13 -17.26
N ASP A 453 -0.86 7.23 -16.48
CA ASP A 453 0.27 6.30 -16.51
C ASP A 453 0.23 5.28 -15.37
N TRP A 454 -0.37 4.11 -15.64
CA TRP A 454 -0.48 3.03 -14.67
C TRP A 454 0.78 2.18 -14.51
N TYR A 455 1.88 2.48 -15.21
CA TYR A 455 3.12 1.73 -15.04
C TYR A 455 4.05 2.38 -14.00
N GLN A 456 3.96 3.70 -13.84
CA GLN A 456 4.69 4.42 -12.78
C GLN A 456 4.14 4.01 -11.41
N ASN A 457 5.02 3.67 -10.47
CA ASN A 457 4.64 3.11 -9.17
C ASN A 457 5.73 3.33 -8.12
N ASP A 458 5.37 3.24 -6.84
CA ASP A 458 6.26 3.32 -5.68
C ASP A 458 6.76 1.95 -5.18
N GLY A 459 6.43 0.87 -5.91
CA GLY A 459 6.70 -0.52 -5.54
C GLY A 459 5.51 -1.29 -5.00
N ILE A 460 4.44 -0.62 -4.58
CA ILE A 460 3.21 -1.26 -4.08
C ILE A 460 1.95 -0.70 -4.76
N VAL A 461 1.94 0.59 -5.07
CA VAL A 461 0.80 1.32 -5.62
C VAL A 461 1.21 2.07 -6.88
N ASN A 462 0.34 2.04 -7.90
CA ASN A 462 0.53 2.82 -9.11
C ASN A 462 0.34 4.31 -8.78
N THR A 463 1.26 5.16 -9.22
CA THR A 463 1.28 6.60 -8.88
C THR A 463 -0.02 7.31 -9.25
N GLU A 464 -0.61 6.91 -10.39
CA GLU A 464 -1.90 7.39 -10.92
C GLU A 464 -3.11 7.10 -10.00
N SER A 465 -2.96 6.15 -9.08
CA SER A 465 -3.99 5.77 -8.11
C SER A 465 -3.99 6.66 -6.85
N MET A 466 -2.92 7.42 -6.60
CA MET A 466 -2.66 8.05 -5.31
C MET A 466 -3.27 9.43 -5.11
N SER A 467 -3.60 10.14 -6.19
CA SER A 467 -4.05 11.54 -6.12
C SER A 467 -5.43 11.69 -5.44
N GLY A 468 -6.26 10.65 -5.49
CA GLY A 468 -7.57 10.60 -4.85
C GLY A 468 -8.59 9.77 -5.64
N PRO A 469 -9.80 9.61 -5.10
CA PRO A 469 -10.90 8.97 -5.83
C PRO A 469 -11.30 9.78 -7.07
N GLN A 470 -11.76 9.10 -8.11
CA GLN A 470 -12.13 9.74 -9.38
C GLN A 470 -13.18 10.85 -9.17
N GLY A 471 -12.97 12.00 -9.80
CA GLY A 471 -13.93 13.12 -9.81
C GLY A 471 -13.92 14.02 -8.58
N CYS A 472 -13.06 13.78 -7.58
CA CYS A 472 -12.98 14.59 -6.36
C CYS A 472 -11.55 15.04 -6.01
N VAL A 473 -10.73 15.28 -7.04
CA VAL A 473 -9.33 15.70 -6.90
C VAL A 473 -9.11 17.04 -7.59
N ARG A 474 -8.35 17.93 -6.95
CA ARG A 474 -7.81 19.16 -7.54
C ARG A 474 -6.31 19.25 -7.27
N SER A 475 -5.55 19.68 -8.26
CA SER A 475 -4.14 20.02 -8.04
C SER A 475 -4.06 21.18 -7.06
N ILE A 476 -3.12 21.11 -6.11
CA ILE A 476 -2.87 22.19 -5.16
C ILE A 476 -2.49 23.52 -5.85
N SER A 477 -1.93 23.45 -7.06
CA SER A 477 -1.61 24.63 -7.88
C SER A 477 -2.85 25.47 -8.25
N SER A 478 -4.05 24.90 -8.18
CA SER A 478 -5.32 25.59 -8.44
C SER A 478 -5.90 26.30 -7.22
N LEU A 479 -5.24 26.23 -6.07
CA LEU A 479 -5.67 26.90 -4.85
C LEU A 479 -5.60 28.42 -5.02
N SER A 480 -6.75 29.10 -4.97
CA SER A 480 -6.88 30.55 -5.19
C SER A 480 -6.30 31.42 -4.08
N ASP A 481 -6.32 30.91 -2.85
CA ASP A 481 -5.95 31.59 -1.61
C ASP A 481 -5.77 30.56 -0.49
N PHE A 482 -5.15 30.98 0.61
CA PHE A 482 -4.84 30.14 1.78
C PHE A 482 -5.86 30.28 2.92
N ASP A 483 -7.04 30.83 2.64
CA ASP A 483 -8.11 30.95 3.63
C ASP A 483 -8.88 29.64 3.72
N PHE A 484 -8.43 28.78 4.63
CA PHE A 484 -9.06 27.49 4.88
C PHE A 484 -10.40 27.61 5.62
N SER A 485 -10.85 28.79 6.06
CA SER A 485 -12.19 28.95 6.66
C SER A 485 -13.32 28.80 5.66
N ARG A 486 -13.01 28.87 4.36
CA ARG A 486 -14.00 28.84 3.31
C ARG A 486 -14.50 27.42 3.00
N PRO A 487 -15.82 27.21 2.84
CA PRO A 487 -16.40 25.89 2.62
C PRO A 487 -15.85 25.13 1.40
N GLU A 488 -15.50 25.83 0.31
CA GLU A 488 -15.01 25.22 -0.94
C GLU A 488 -13.65 24.53 -0.82
N LYS A 489 -12.97 24.67 0.33
CA LYS A 489 -11.70 24.00 0.63
C LYS A 489 -11.90 22.59 1.20
N ARG A 490 -13.13 22.25 1.59
CA ARG A 490 -13.54 20.93 2.11
C ARG A 490 -14.20 20.08 1.02
N GLY A 491 -14.31 18.77 1.24
CA GLY A 491 -14.97 17.86 0.31
C GLY A 491 -14.22 17.57 -0.99
N ILE A 492 -12.94 17.93 -1.05
CA ILE A 492 -12.08 17.71 -2.23
C ILE A 492 -10.67 17.34 -1.78
N TYR A 493 -10.05 16.40 -2.48
CA TYR A 493 -8.64 16.07 -2.31
C TYR A 493 -7.79 17.14 -2.99
N TRP A 494 -7.07 17.93 -2.19
CA TRP A 494 -6.00 18.79 -2.66
C TRP A 494 -4.75 17.95 -2.85
N HIS A 495 -4.50 17.58 -4.11
CA HIS A 495 -3.33 16.78 -4.49
C HIS A 495 -2.08 17.65 -4.51
N LEU A 496 -1.16 17.35 -3.61
CA LEU A 496 0.05 18.14 -3.38
C LEU A 496 1.10 17.94 -4.48
N GLY A 497 0.99 16.87 -5.27
CA GLY A 497 1.91 16.54 -6.35
C GLY A 497 2.50 15.14 -6.18
N VAL A 498 3.54 14.87 -6.97
CA VAL A 498 4.23 13.59 -6.99
C VAL A 498 5.65 13.80 -6.47
N ASN A 499 6.12 12.95 -5.56
CA ASN A 499 7.52 12.90 -5.18
C ASN A 499 8.23 11.74 -5.91
N ASP A 500 9.41 12.02 -6.45
CA ASP A 500 10.18 11.09 -7.27
C ASP A 500 11.42 10.54 -6.52
N ARG A 501 11.43 10.63 -5.18
CA ARG A 501 12.56 10.25 -4.31
C ARG A 501 12.24 9.13 -3.35
N MET A 502 11.00 9.04 -2.88
CA MET A 502 10.56 8.03 -1.92
C MET A 502 9.90 6.85 -2.61
N ASP A 503 10.30 5.64 -2.24
CA ASP A 503 9.48 4.43 -2.45
C ASP A 503 8.43 4.25 -1.34
N HIS A 504 7.59 3.22 -1.47
CA HIS A 504 6.46 3.01 -0.54
C HIS A 504 6.88 2.81 0.94
N ALA A 505 8.09 2.33 1.20
CA ALA A 505 8.60 2.14 2.56
C ALA A 505 9.29 3.40 3.08
N ASP A 506 9.88 4.21 2.19
CA ASP A 506 10.41 5.53 2.52
C ASP A 506 9.35 6.46 3.11
N GLU A 507 8.13 6.39 2.61
CA GLU A 507 6.98 7.19 3.09
C GLU A 507 6.76 7.06 4.60
N ILE A 508 7.09 5.89 5.16
CA ILE A 508 6.91 5.54 6.56
C ILE A 508 8.21 5.18 7.27
N GLY A 509 9.37 5.43 6.66
CA GLY A 509 10.66 5.31 7.32
C GLY A 509 11.17 3.89 7.56
N VAL A 510 10.62 2.88 6.89
CA VAL A 510 11.00 1.48 7.06
C VAL A 510 12.14 1.13 6.10
N PHE A 511 13.34 0.82 6.63
CA PHE A 511 14.55 0.48 5.87
C PHE A 511 15.09 1.58 4.93
N ILE A 512 15.04 2.82 5.40
CA ILE A 512 15.38 4.03 4.63
C ILE A 512 16.86 4.43 4.74
N ASP A 513 17.35 5.21 3.77
CA ASP A 513 18.65 5.87 3.84
C ASP A 513 18.58 7.24 4.54
N ASP A 514 19.74 7.84 4.87
CA ASP A 514 19.81 9.09 5.63
C ASP A 514 19.13 10.29 4.93
N GLN A 515 19.15 10.35 3.59
CA GLN A 515 18.52 11.44 2.83
C GLN A 515 17.01 11.27 2.79
N THR A 516 16.49 10.08 2.49
CA THR A 516 15.05 9.81 2.51
C THR A 516 14.50 9.93 3.93
N ALA A 517 15.28 9.57 4.96
CA ALA A 517 14.97 9.82 6.36
C ALA A 517 14.76 11.31 6.70
N PHE A 518 15.61 12.19 6.17
CA PHE A 518 15.46 13.63 6.36
C PHE A 518 14.18 14.14 5.69
N LEU A 519 13.94 13.74 4.44
CA LEU A 519 12.74 14.14 3.70
C LEU A 519 11.47 13.63 4.37
N MET A 520 11.46 12.40 4.89
CA MET A 520 10.32 11.84 5.61
C MET A 520 10.01 12.66 6.88
N LYS A 521 11.03 13.00 7.69
CA LYS A 521 10.83 13.85 8.88
C LYS A 521 10.22 15.20 8.50
N GLU A 522 10.78 15.85 7.49
CA GLU A 522 10.27 17.13 6.98
C GLU A 522 8.84 17.00 6.46
N MET A 523 8.50 15.92 5.76
CA MET A 523 7.16 15.63 5.28
C MET A 523 6.17 15.59 6.46
N TYR A 524 6.41 14.76 7.48
CA TYR A 524 5.51 14.68 8.63
C TYR A 524 5.42 16.00 9.39
N LEU A 525 6.53 16.71 9.59
CA LEU A 525 6.55 18.02 10.27
C LEU A 525 5.71 19.06 9.50
N ASN A 526 5.81 19.10 8.17
CA ASN A 526 5.04 20.01 7.35
C ASN A 526 3.55 19.63 7.31
N ILE A 527 3.22 18.34 7.24
CA ILE A 527 1.82 17.87 7.32
C ILE A 527 1.19 18.32 8.64
N VAL A 528 1.82 18.05 9.79
CA VAL A 528 1.22 18.42 11.08
C VAL A 528 1.15 19.93 11.27
N ASN A 529 2.11 20.67 10.71
CA ASN A 529 2.10 22.13 10.74
C ASN A 529 0.92 22.69 9.95
N LEU A 530 0.60 22.10 8.79
CA LEU A 530 -0.56 22.43 7.99
C LEU A 530 -1.87 22.07 8.69
N ILE A 531 -2.08 20.80 9.03
CA ILE A 531 -3.40 20.32 9.48
C ILE A 531 -3.80 20.89 10.85
N SER A 532 -2.83 21.14 11.74
CA SER A 532 -3.13 21.76 13.05
C SER A 532 -3.60 23.21 12.94
N ARG A 533 -3.52 23.83 11.77
CA ARG A 533 -3.97 25.21 11.53
C ARG A 533 -5.29 25.28 10.75
N LEU A 534 -5.89 24.12 10.46
CA LEU A 534 -7.19 24.06 9.82
C LEU A 534 -8.29 24.45 10.82
N PRO A 535 -9.32 25.20 10.39
CA PRO A 535 -10.48 25.49 11.21
C PRO A 535 -11.25 24.23 11.60
N VAL A 536 -11.59 24.13 12.90
CA VAL A 536 -12.29 22.99 13.53
C VAL A 536 -13.80 23.01 13.30
#